data_AF-A0A0Q1AM59-F1
#
_entry.id   AF-A0A0Q1AM59-F1
#
_cell.length_a   1.000
_cell.length_b   1.000
_cell.length_c   1.000
_cell.angle_alpha   90.00
_cell.angle_beta   90.00
_cell.angle_gamma   90.00
#
_symmetry.space_group_name_H-M   'P 1'
#
loop_
_entity.id
_entity.type
_entity.pdbx_description
1 polymer ?
#
loop_
_entity_poly.entity_id
_entity_poly.type
_entity_poly.pdbx_seq_one_letter_code
_entity_poly.pdbx_strand_id
1 'polypeptide(L)'
;MNKKLLVVMVSLVLIGMISTVAAENNHLFPWMRMGLGARGMAMGGTGTAHMNNITAVYWNPAALGNIKRAEFAGMYTDMGLDRNHNFAALGVPFKYGYVALSWIQAGVSDIAGSQNYNSTGNFTANDHSISLSLALGTGRFKVGFTPKMYLSKIDDDSQSGFGTDLGFLWDINDYISMGVTLRDLYSELDGEEVPAQYNLGLAIRPIWGLTFATDLKTEKHTDEEVYVSIGAEYWTGAGKDTEVGSSYSAINLEEKTKWDDILSNTQAGIRLGSNDGNFTAGFGIRFKMLETNYAYLAETEEGFEDSHQISLILRF
;
A
#
# COMPACT_ATOMS: atom_id res chain seq x y z
N MET A 1 -16.69 5.78 22.45
CA MET A 1 -15.89 4.58 22.82
C MET A 1 -15.26 4.82 24.20
N ASN A 2 -15.23 3.82 25.10
CA ASN A 2 -14.70 4.01 26.46
C ASN A 2 -13.17 4.22 26.41
N LYS A 3 -12.61 5.18 27.15
CA LYS A 3 -11.15 5.48 27.14
C LYS A 3 -10.29 4.24 27.43
N LYS A 4 -10.81 3.32 28.26
CA LYS A 4 -10.17 2.03 28.54
C LYS A 4 -10.00 1.15 27.30
N LEU A 5 -10.96 1.15 26.39
CA LEU A 5 -10.91 0.36 25.16
C LEU A 5 -9.86 0.90 24.18
N LEU A 6 -9.74 2.23 24.07
CA LEU A 6 -8.70 2.88 23.27
C LEU A 6 -7.29 2.51 23.76
N VAL A 7 -7.08 2.56 25.08
CA VAL A 7 -5.79 2.20 25.69
C VAL A 7 -5.45 0.73 25.41
N VAL A 8 -6.40 -0.19 25.56
CA VAL A 8 -6.19 -1.62 25.26
C VAL A 8 -5.81 -1.84 23.79
N MET A 9 -6.47 -1.14 22.86
CA MET A 9 -6.14 -1.24 21.44
C MET A 9 -4.74 -0.72 21.12
N VAL A 10 -4.36 0.43 21.67
CA VAL A 10 -3.01 0.99 21.47
C VAL A 10 -1.94 0.05 22.04
N SER A 11 -2.20 -0.53 23.21
CA SER A 11 -1.31 -1.51 23.83
C SER A 11 -1.15 -2.79 23.00
N LEU A 12 -2.23 -3.30 22.40
CA LEU A 12 -2.16 -4.47 21.51
C LEU A 12 -1.37 -4.19 20.23
N VAL A 13 -1.50 -2.98 19.66
CA VAL A 13 -0.72 -2.55 18.49
C VAL A 13 0.76 -2.47 18.83
N LEU A 14 1.12 -1.91 20.00
CA LEU A 14 2.51 -1.82 20.45
C LEU A 14 3.14 -3.20 20.73
N ILE A 15 2.35 -4.16 21.25
CA ILE A 15 2.82 -5.52 21.51
C ILE A 15 3.06 -6.29 20.21
N GLY A 16 2.23 -6.07 19.18
CA GLY A 16 2.37 -6.74 17.89
C GLY A 16 3.57 -6.27 17.04
N MET A 17 4.21 -5.16 17.39
CA MET A 17 5.40 -4.65 16.70
C MET A 17 6.70 -5.45 17.00
N ILE A 18 6.65 -6.50 17.84
CA ILE A 18 7.84 -7.27 18.30
C ILE A 18 7.87 -8.69 17.68
N SER A 19 7.26 -8.90 16.53
CA SER A 19 7.28 -10.22 15.87
C SER A 19 8.46 -10.29 14.90
N THR A 20 9.56 -10.94 15.25
CA THR A 20 10.66 -11.21 14.30
C THR A 20 10.47 -12.57 13.67
N VAL A 21 9.99 -12.61 12.43
CA VAL A 21 10.12 -13.76 11.53
C VAL A 21 10.94 -13.24 10.36
N ALA A 22 12.01 -13.93 9.99
CA ALA A 22 12.83 -13.58 8.84
C ALA A 22 12.97 -14.85 8.02
N ALA A 23 12.59 -14.78 6.75
CA ALA A 23 12.63 -15.92 5.85
C ALA A 23 13.08 -15.49 4.45
N GLU A 24 14.23 -16.01 4.05
CA GLU A 24 14.71 -15.93 2.68
C GLU A 24 13.86 -16.83 1.79
N ASN A 25 13.25 -16.26 0.74
CA ASN A 25 12.48 -17.02 -0.23
C ASN A 25 12.79 -16.52 -1.64
N ASN A 26 13.31 -17.42 -2.48
CA ASN A 26 13.69 -17.13 -3.86
C ASN A 26 12.57 -17.63 -4.80
N HIS A 27 11.61 -16.75 -5.10
CA HIS A 27 10.44 -17.07 -5.93
C HIS A 27 10.36 -16.18 -7.17
N LEU A 28 9.54 -16.58 -8.15
CA LEU A 28 9.17 -15.74 -9.29
C LEU A 28 8.57 -14.42 -8.78
N PHE A 29 9.05 -13.30 -9.31
CA PHE A 29 8.64 -11.93 -8.93
C PHE A 29 8.71 -11.61 -7.43
N PRO A 30 9.91 -11.64 -6.82
CA PRO A 30 10.09 -11.25 -5.42
C PRO A 30 9.65 -9.80 -5.17
N TRP A 31 9.58 -8.99 -6.23
CA TRP A 31 9.09 -7.63 -6.17
C TRP A 31 7.62 -7.49 -5.78
N MET A 32 6.83 -8.55 -5.91
CA MET A 32 5.44 -8.56 -5.46
C MET A 32 5.31 -8.34 -3.95
N ARG A 33 6.35 -8.63 -3.16
CA ARG A 33 6.39 -8.43 -1.70
C ARG A 33 6.85 -7.03 -1.29
N MET A 34 7.46 -6.27 -2.19
CA MET A 34 8.02 -4.94 -1.91
C MET A 34 6.94 -3.90 -1.56
N GLY A 35 5.68 -4.20 -1.86
CA GLY A 35 4.55 -3.35 -1.54
C GLY A 35 4.49 -2.06 -2.37
N LEU A 36 3.35 -1.35 -2.25
CA LEU A 36 3.06 -0.24 -3.14
C LEU A 36 2.48 0.97 -2.40
N GLY A 37 3.03 2.13 -2.71
CA GLY A 37 2.58 3.41 -2.22
C GLY A 37 3.05 3.67 -0.79
N ALA A 38 3.70 4.82 -0.60
CA ALA A 38 4.35 5.15 0.66
C ALA A 38 3.40 5.13 1.87
N ARG A 39 2.11 5.42 1.65
CA ARG A 39 1.11 5.32 2.73
C ARG A 39 0.98 3.91 3.32
N GLY A 40 0.89 2.88 2.47
CA GLY A 40 0.74 1.48 2.93
C GLY A 40 2.03 0.97 3.56
N MET A 41 3.16 1.28 2.91
CA MET A 41 4.47 0.88 3.41
C MET A 41 4.79 1.50 4.77
N ALA A 42 4.52 2.79 4.97
CA ALA A 42 4.71 3.46 6.26
C ALA A 42 3.80 2.93 7.39
N MET A 43 2.79 2.13 7.06
CA MET A 43 1.92 1.42 8.01
C MET A 43 2.23 -0.08 8.05
N GLY A 44 3.49 -0.46 7.92
CA GLY A 44 3.93 -1.85 8.02
C GLY A 44 3.50 -2.72 6.84
N GLY A 45 3.23 -2.12 5.67
CA GLY A 45 2.73 -2.86 4.52
C GLY A 45 1.28 -3.34 4.70
N THR A 46 0.48 -2.65 5.51
CA THR A 46 -0.96 -2.89 5.59
C THR A 46 -1.69 -2.14 4.47
N GLY A 47 -2.80 -2.69 4.01
CA GLY A 47 -3.61 -2.07 2.96
C GLY A 47 -4.90 -2.79 2.63
N THR A 48 -5.06 -4.04 3.05
CA THR A 48 -6.17 -4.88 2.62
C THR A 48 -7.54 -4.36 3.06
N ALA A 49 -7.65 -3.73 4.24
CA ALA A 49 -8.93 -3.32 4.82
C ALA A 49 -9.19 -1.80 4.92
N HIS A 50 -8.21 -0.94 4.61
CA HIS A 50 -8.33 0.50 4.88
C HIS A 50 -7.97 1.44 3.74
N MET A 51 -7.39 0.94 2.65
CA MET A 51 -7.05 1.77 1.51
C MET A 51 -8.31 2.45 0.93
N ASN A 52 -8.17 3.71 0.54
CA ASN A 52 -9.30 4.52 0.08
C ASN A 52 -8.89 5.53 -1.01
N ASN A 53 -7.84 5.16 -1.75
CA ASN A 53 -7.23 5.91 -2.83
C ASN A 53 -6.72 4.93 -3.89
N ILE A 54 -6.26 5.44 -5.04
CA ILE A 54 -5.92 4.64 -6.22
C ILE A 54 -4.84 3.58 -5.98
N THR A 55 -3.99 3.71 -4.95
CA THR A 55 -3.01 2.68 -4.60
C THR A 55 -3.67 1.37 -4.14
N ALA A 56 -4.98 1.37 -3.86
CA ALA A 56 -5.77 0.16 -3.62
C ALA A 56 -5.73 -0.87 -4.76
N VAL A 57 -5.40 -0.47 -6.01
CA VAL A 57 -5.19 -1.41 -7.13
C VAL A 57 -4.23 -2.54 -6.76
N TYR A 58 -3.20 -2.25 -5.96
CA TYR A 58 -2.26 -3.24 -5.48
C TYR A 58 -2.76 -3.94 -4.22
N TRP A 59 -3.28 -3.22 -3.23
CA TRP A 59 -3.57 -3.78 -1.90
C TRP A 59 -4.85 -4.62 -1.82
N ASN A 60 -5.95 -4.11 -2.37
CA ASN A 60 -7.24 -4.78 -2.43
C ASN A 60 -8.12 -4.06 -3.47
N PRO A 61 -8.39 -4.67 -4.64
CA PRO A 61 -9.16 -3.99 -5.68
C PRO A 61 -10.57 -3.61 -5.23
N ALA A 62 -11.19 -4.30 -4.27
CA ALA A 62 -12.52 -3.92 -3.75
C ALA A 62 -12.52 -2.55 -3.06
N ALA A 63 -11.38 -2.15 -2.49
CA ALA A 63 -11.24 -0.88 -1.79
C ALA A 63 -11.32 0.32 -2.75
N LEU A 64 -11.10 0.13 -4.06
CA LEU A 64 -11.36 1.17 -5.07
C LEU A 64 -12.83 1.60 -5.09
N GLY A 65 -13.78 0.75 -4.68
CA GLY A 65 -15.20 1.11 -4.58
C GLY A 65 -15.50 2.23 -3.57
N ASN A 66 -14.57 2.53 -2.66
CA ASN A 66 -14.65 3.68 -1.75
C ASN A 66 -14.37 5.02 -2.45
N ILE A 67 -13.65 5.01 -3.57
CA ILE A 67 -13.18 6.21 -4.25
C ILE A 67 -14.32 6.82 -5.06
N LYS A 68 -14.53 8.13 -4.91
CA LYS A 68 -15.63 8.89 -5.55
C LYS A 68 -15.15 9.94 -6.55
N ARG A 69 -13.85 10.03 -6.77
CA ARG A 69 -13.20 11.04 -7.62
C ARG A 69 -12.22 10.36 -8.58
N ALA A 70 -11.96 10.99 -9.71
CA ALA A 70 -10.90 10.49 -10.58
C ALA A 70 -9.55 10.72 -9.88
N GLU A 71 -8.67 9.74 -9.93
CA GLU A 71 -7.37 9.82 -9.26
C GLU A 71 -6.27 9.38 -10.21
N PHE A 72 -5.15 10.08 -10.18
CA PHE A 72 -3.88 9.66 -10.75
C PHE A 72 -2.88 9.49 -9.62
N ALA A 73 -2.05 8.45 -9.66
CA ALA A 73 -0.92 8.32 -8.75
C ALA A 73 0.34 7.89 -9.47
N GLY A 74 1.46 8.32 -8.90
CA GLY A 74 2.80 7.89 -9.27
C GLY A 74 3.63 7.61 -8.02
N MET A 75 4.57 6.69 -8.14
CA MET A 75 5.50 6.32 -7.08
C MET A 75 6.85 5.96 -7.68
N TYR A 76 7.90 6.34 -6.94
CA TYR A 76 9.29 5.98 -7.22
C TYR A 76 9.93 5.52 -5.91
N THR A 77 10.65 4.40 -5.99
CA THR A 77 11.43 3.85 -4.88
C THR A 77 12.83 3.57 -5.39
N ASP A 78 13.81 4.17 -4.73
CA ASP A 78 15.23 3.83 -4.86
C ASP A 78 15.58 2.90 -3.70
N MET A 79 16.22 1.78 -4.01
CA MET A 79 16.43 0.67 -3.08
C MET A 79 17.90 0.27 -3.00
N GLY A 80 18.79 1.13 -3.53
CA GLY A 80 20.22 0.85 -3.65
C GLY A 80 20.52 -0.27 -4.65
N LEU A 81 21.81 -0.54 -4.85
CA LEU A 81 22.30 -1.61 -5.75
C LEU A 81 21.67 -1.57 -7.16
N ASP A 82 21.45 -0.35 -7.68
CA ASP A 82 20.84 -0.10 -8.99
C ASP A 82 19.44 -0.74 -9.17
N ARG A 83 18.73 -0.96 -8.06
CA ARG A 83 17.35 -1.46 -8.02
C ARG A 83 16.36 -0.32 -7.97
N ASN A 84 15.31 -0.43 -8.78
CA ASN A 84 14.20 0.50 -8.76
C ASN A 84 12.85 -0.21 -8.72
N HIS A 85 11.86 0.47 -8.12
CA HIS A 85 10.48 0.03 -8.10
C HIS A 85 9.54 1.21 -8.35
N ASN A 86 8.86 1.16 -9.48
CA ASN A 86 8.03 2.24 -10.01
C ASN A 86 6.57 1.83 -10.10
N PHE A 87 5.68 2.81 -9.92
CA PHE A 87 4.25 2.61 -10.13
C PHE A 87 3.58 3.84 -10.70
N ALA A 88 2.60 3.61 -11.56
CA ALA A 88 1.64 4.61 -11.99
C ALA A 88 0.24 4.01 -12.09
N ALA A 89 -0.78 4.78 -11.73
CA ALA A 89 -2.17 4.39 -11.93
C ALA A 89 -3.06 5.59 -12.24
N LEU A 90 -4.10 5.33 -13.02
CA LEU A 90 -5.18 6.27 -13.33
C LEU A 90 -6.50 5.55 -13.13
N GLY A 91 -7.43 6.19 -12.42
CA GLY A 91 -8.76 5.62 -12.24
C GLY A 91 -9.86 6.67 -12.24
N VAL A 92 -11.06 6.19 -12.56
CA VAL A 92 -12.26 7.01 -12.66
C VAL A 92 -13.45 6.29 -12.01
N PRO A 93 -14.29 7.03 -11.26
CA PRO A 93 -15.51 6.48 -10.69
C PRO A 93 -16.60 6.37 -11.76
N PHE A 94 -17.50 5.41 -11.56
CA PHE A 94 -18.78 5.34 -12.29
C PHE A 94 -19.91 5.04 -11.30
N LYS A 95 -21.15 5.03 -11.79
CA LYS A 95 -22.36 5.02 -10.93
C LYS A 95 -22.37 3.97 -9.82
N TYR A 96 -21.79 2.80 -10.06
CA TYR A 96 -21.85 1.66 -9.12
C TYR A 96 -20.46 1.14 -8.70
N GLY A 97 -19.39 1.87 -9.02
CA GLY A 97 -18.06 1.34 -8.83
C GLY A 97 -16.93 2.27 -9.29
N TYR A 98 -15.78 1.66 -9.52
CA TYR A 98 -14.55 2.33 -9.90
C TYR A 98 -13.75 1.47 -10.87
N VAL A 99 -13.12 2.08 -11.87
CA VAL A 99 -12.22 1.40 -12.79
C VAL A 99 -10.86 2.08 -12.76
N ALA A 100 -9.79 1.30 -12.79
CA ALA A 100 -8.42 1.80 -12.75
C ALA A 100 -7.51 1.00 -13.67
N LEU A 101 -6.66 1.72 -14.40
CA LEU A 101 -5.50 1.15 -15.09
C LEU A 101 -4.27 1.39 -14.22
N SER A 102 -3.43 0.38 -14.07
CA SER A 102 -2.18 0.50 -13.32
C SER A 102 -1.02 -0.19 -14.02
N TRP A 103 0.17 0.32 -13.74
CA TRP A 103 1.45 -0.20 -14.18
C TRP A 103 2.39 -0.24 -12.99
N ILE A 104 3.03 -1.38 -12.80
CA ILE A 104 4.09 -1.61 -11.82
C ILE A 104 5.32 -2.06 -12.59
N GLN A 105 6.49 -1.56 -12.20
CA GLN A 105 7.76 -1.99 -12.74
C GLN A 105 8.74 -2.21 -11.58
N ALA A 106 9.51 -3.29 -11.69
CA ALA A 106 10.63 -3.57 -10.83
C ALA A 106 11.83 -3.91 -11.71
N GLY A 107 12.97 -3.28 -11.45
CA GLY A 107 14.14 -3.47 -12.29
C GLY A 107 15.42 -3.42 -11.49
N VAL A 108 16.44 -4.05 -12.05
CA VAL A 108 17.82 -4.05 -11.55
C VAL A 108 18.75 -4.06 -12.74
N SER A 109 19.70 -3.12 -12.74
CA SER A 109 20.75 -3.03 -13.74
C SER A 109 22.11 -3.43 -13.17
N ASP A 110 23.10 -3.52 -14.05
CA ASP A 110 24.50 -3.77 -13.68
C ASP A 110 24.77 -5.04 -12.86
N ILE A 111 23.96 -6.09 -13.06
CA ILE A 111 24.23 -7.38 -12.45
C ILE A 111 25.43 -8.03 -13.13
N ALA A 112 26.48 -8.32 -12.36
CA ALA A 112 27.66 -9.01 -12.87
C ALA A 112 27.34 -10.45 -13.27
N GLY A 113 27.39 -10.73 -14.57
CA GLY A 113 27.23 -12.07 -15.13
C GLY A 113 28.50 -12.89 -14.99
N SER A 114 28.35 -14.16 -14.58
CA SER A 114 29.42 -15.14 -14.64
C SER A 114 28.93 -16.48 -15.15
N GLN A 115 29.69 -17.06 -16.09
CA GLN A 115 29.50 -18.41 -16.58
C GLN A 115 30.81 -19.18 -16.45
N ASN A 116 30.78 -20.30 -15.71
CA ASN A 116 31.98 -21.13 -15.45
C ASN A 116 33.17 -20.32 -14.91
N TYR A 117 32.93 -19.43 -13.93
CA TYR A 117 33.92 -18.53 -13.32
C TYR A 117 34.53 -17.47 -14.26
N ASN A 118 34.07 -17.37 -15.50
CA ASN A 118 34.43 -16.28 -16.40
C ASN A 118 33.35 -15.20 -16.32
N SER A 119 33.74 -13.93 -16.33
CA SER A 119 32.78 -12.83 -16.43
C SER A 119 32.19 -12.79 -17.84
N THR A 120 30.87 -12.70 -17.94
CA THR A 120 30.13 -12.56 -19.20
C THR A 120 29.71 -11.11 -19.48
N GLY A 121 30.18 -10.15 -18.68
CA GLY A 121 29.71 -8.77 -18.68
C GLY A 121 28.57 -8.54 -17.69
N ASN A 122 27.92 -7.39 -17.79
CA ASN A 122 26.76 -7.05 -16.96
C ASN A 122 25.46 -7.34 -17.70
N PHE A 123 24.42 -7.75 -16.98
CA PHE A 123 23.07 -7.90 -17.51
C PHE A 123 22.06 -7.09 -16.69
N THR A 124 20.87 -6.91 -17.27
CA THR A 124 19.75 -6.18 -16.66
C THR A 124 18.55 -7.10 -16.58
N ALA A 125 17.82 -7.04 -15.47
CA ALA A 125 16.53 -7.70 -15.31
C ALA A 125 15.45 -6.65 -15.06
N ASN A 126 14.32 -6.76 -15.77
CA ASN A 126 13.26 -5.79 -15.70
C ASN A 126 11.89 -6.46 -15.88
N ASP A 127 11.06 -6.32 -14.86
CA ASP A 127 9.74 -6.89 -14.78
C ASP A 127 8.68 -5.80 -14.81
N HIS A 128 7.59 -6.06 -15.53
CA HIS A 128 6.44 -5.19 -15.61
C HIS A 128 5.15 -5.95 -15.32
N SER A 129 4.24 -5.29 -14.62
CA SER A 129 2.85 -5.71 -14.49
C SER A 129 1.93 -4.59 -14.96
N ILE A 130 1.06 -4.90 -15.90
CA ILE A 130 0.00 -3.99 -16.36
C ILE A 130 -1.33 -4.59 -15.96
N SER A 131 -2.19 -3.80 -15.32
CA SER A 131 -3.42 -4.33 -14.71
C SER A 131 -4.60 -3.40 -14.92
N LEU A 132 -5.78 -4.00 -15.12
CA LEU A 132 -7.05 -3.28 -15.20
C LEU A 132 -7.95 -3.71 -14.05
N SER A 133 -8.13 -2.85 -13.05
CA SER A 133 -8.94 -3.14 -11.87
C SER A 133 -10.36 -2.61 -12.03
N LEU A 134 -11.35 -3.44 -11.68
CA LEU A 134 -12.75 -3.08 -11.56
C LEU A 134 -13.22 -3.35 -10.14
N ALA A 135 -13.84 -2.36 -9.51
CA ALA A 135 -14.52 -2.51 -8.23
C ALA A 135 -15.99 -2.20 -8.35
N LEU A 136 -16.82 -3.04 -7.74
CA LEU A 136 -18.26 -2.90 -7.71
C LEU A 136 -18.74 -2.88 -6.26
N GLY A 137 -19.70 -2.02 -5.97
CA GLY A 137 -20.36 -1.99 -4.67
C GLY A 137 -20.66 -0.58 -4.20
N THR A 138 -21.87 -0.40 -3.68
CA THR A 138 -22.30 0.81 -2.99
C THR A 138 -22.72 0.42 -1.57
N GLY A 139 -22.31 1.21 -0.57
CA GLY A 139 -22.55 0.91 0.84
C GLY A 139 -21.43 0.08 1.47
N ARG A 140 -21.82 -0.92 2.28
CA ARG A 140 -20.92 -1.63 3.19
C ARG A 140 -20.15 -2.79 2.56
N PHE A 141 -20.62 -3.38 1.48
CA PHE A 141 -19.95 -4.51 0.83
C PHE A 141 -19.47 -4.11 -0.56
N LYS A 142 -18.22 -4.46 -0.86
CA LYS A 142 -17.54 -4.15 -2.11
C LYS A 142 -16.75 -5.36 -2.57
N VAL A 143 -16.70 -5.53 -3.87
CA VAL A 143 -15.94 -6.59 -4.55
C VAL A 143 -15.03 -5.96 -5.59
N GLY A 144 -13.89 -6.59 -5.84
CA GLY A 144 -12.91 -6.15 -6.80
C GLY A 144 -12.37 -7.31 -7.62
N PHE A 145 -12.06 -7.04 -8.88
CA PHE A 145 -11.47 -7.98 -9.82
C PHE A 145 -10.36 -7.26 -10.59
N THR A 146 -9.22 -7.90 -10.81
CA THR A 146 -8.09 -7.31 -11.54
C THR A 146 -7.35 -8.36 -12.37
N PRO A 147 -7.60 -8.43 -13.70
CA PRO A 147 -6.69 -9.09 -14.62
C PRO A 147 -5.38 -8.31 -14.74
N LYS A 148 -4.28 -9.06 -14.88
CA LYS A 148 -2.91 -8.57 -14.98
C LYS A 148 -2.19 -9.26 -16.13
N MET A 149 -1.27 -8.54 -16.75
CA MET A 149 -0.31 -9.06 -17.71
C MET A 149 1.09 -8.84 -17.15
N TYR A 150 1.88 -9.90 -17.13
CA TYR A 150 3.28 -9.88 -16.72
C TYR A 150 4.18 -9.88 -17.95
N LEU A 151 5.22 -9.07 -17.92
CA LEU A 151 6.27 -9.04 -18.92
C LEU A 151 7.59 -9.03 -18.17
N SER A 152 8.40 -10.07 -18.34
CA SER A 152 9.73 -10.17 -17.75
C SER A 152 10.76 -10.14 -18.87
N LYS A 153 11.83 -9.38 -18.66
CA LYS A 153 13.00 -9.39 -19.54
C LYS A 153 14.25 -9.52 -18.70
N ILE A 154 15.03 -10.57 -18.95
CA ILE A 154 16.33 -10.81 -18.32
C ILE A 154 17.33 -10.94 -19.45
N ASP A 155 18.24 -9.97 -19.54
CA ASP A 155 19.19 -9.87 -20.65
C ASP A 155 18.48 -9.91 -22.03
N ASP A 156 18.78 -10.91 -22.86
CA ASP A 156 18.15 -11.11 -24.17
C ASP A 156 16.87 -11.96 -24.14
N ASP A 157 16.57 -12.61 -23.00
CA ASP A 157 15.40 -13.48 -22.85
C ASP A 157 14.17 -12.68 -22.40
N SER A 158 13.03 -12.96 -23.02
CA SER A 158 11.74 -12.35 -22.68
C SER A 158 10.68 -13.40 -22.40
N GLN A 159 9.92 -13.16 -21.34
CA GLN A 159 8.82 -14.00 -20.90
C GLN A 159 7.56 -13.14 -20.72
N SER A 160 6.40 -13.76 -20.92
CA SER A 160 5.12 -13.12 -20.71
C SER A 160 4.16 -14.03 -19.97
N GLY A 161 3.25 -13.41 -19.24
CA GLY A 161 2.35 -14.12 -18.36
C GLY A 161 1.08 -13.33 -18.09
N PHE A 162 0.18 -13.93 -17.33
CA PHE A 162 -1.02 -13.28 -16.86
C PHE A 162 -1.27 -13.61 -15.39
N GLY A 163 -2.11 -12.81 -14.74
CA GLY A 163 -2.52 -13.03 -13.36
C GLY A 163 -3.90 -12.46 -13.10
N THR A 164 -4.53 -12.89 -12.02
CA THR A 164 -5.86 -12.41 -11.65
C THR A 164 -5.99 -12.24 -10.16
N ASP A 165 -6.41 -11.05 -9.73
CA ASP A 165 -6.67 -10.73 -8.33
C ASP A 165 -8.17 -10.59 -8.06
N LEU A 166 -8.59 -11.06 -6.88
CA LEU A 166 -9.92 -10.88 -6.33
C LEU A 166 -9.83 -10.14 -4.99
N GLY A 167 -10.74 -9.20 -4.79
CA GLY A 167 -10.83 -8.41 -3.57
C GLY A 167 -12.25 -8.44 -3.01
N PHE A 168 -12.34 -8.45 -1.68
CA PHE A 168 -13.57 -8.26 -0.93
C PHE A 168 -13.31 -7.23 0.16
N LEU A 169 -14.24 -6.33 0.38
CA LEU A 169 -14.19 -5.36 1.46
C LEU A 169 -15.57 -5.23 2.10
N TRP A 170 -15.60 -5.35 3.43
CA TRP A 170 -16.80 -5.23 4.22
C TRP A 170 -16.61 -4.22 5.35
N ASP A 171 -17.29 -3.08 5.23
CA ASP A 171 -17.44 -2.11 6.31
C ASP A 171 -18.52 -2.60 7.28
N ILE A 172 -18.10 -3.32 8.32
CA ILE A 172 -19.01 -3.86 9.35
C ILE A 172 -19.83 -2.72 9.95
N ASN A 173 -19.17 -1.59 10.22
CA ASN A 173 -19.75 -0.32 10.62
C ASN A 173 -18.76 0.81 10.27
N ASP A 174 -19.08 2.05 10.64
CA ASP A 174 -18.26 3.22 10.30
C ASP A 174 -16.86 3.22 10.94
N TYR A 175 -16.66 2.39 11.97
CA TYR A 175 -15.42 2.29 12.73
C TYR A 175 -14.60 1.05 12.38
N ILE A 176 -15.18 0.00 11.81
CA ILE A 176 -14.51 -1.30 11.59
C ILE A 176 -14.75 -1.78 10.17
N SER A 177 -13.67 -2.09 9.46
CA SER A 177 -13.71 -2.71 8.14
C SER A 177 -12.82 -3.95 8.10
N MET A 178 -13.26 -4.96 7.35
CA MET A 178 -12.52 -6.18 7.07
C MET A 178 -12.31 -6.31 5.57
N GLY A 179 -11.14 -6.76 5.16
CA GLY A 179 -10.81 -7.00 3.76
C GLY A 179 -10.25 -8.39 3.56
N VAL A 180 -10.52 -8.98 2.39
CA VAL A 180 -9.86 -10.20 1.92
C VAL A 180 -9.33 -9.91 0.52
N THR A 181 -8.14 -10.39 0.22
CA THR A 181 -7.57 -10.33 -1.13
C THR A 181 -6.95 -11.67 -1.49
N LEU A 182 -7.27 -12.16 -2.69
CA LEU A 182 -6.69 -13.34 -3.29
C LEU A 182 -5.90 -12.82 -4.50
N ARG A 183 -4.59 -12.68 -4.35
CA ARG A 183 -3.70 -12.20 -5.41
C ARG A 183 -3.20 -13.38 -6.22
N ASP A 184 -3.16 -13.23 -7.54
CA ASP A 184 -2.62 -14.23 -8.48
C ASP A 184 -3.27 -15.61 -8.35
N LEU A 185 -4.57 -15.63 -8.02
CA LEU A 185 -5.35 -16.85 -7.80
C LEU A 185 -5.34 -17.77 -9.04
N TYR A 186 -5.29 -17.17 -10.22
CA TYR A 186 -5.02 -17.85 -11.48
C TYR A 186 -3.98 -17.03 -12.23
N SER A 187 -2.77 -17.57 -12.34
CA SER A 187 -1.62 -16.87 -12.86
C SER A 187 -0.58 -17.83 -13.44
N GLU A 188 0.11 -17.39 -14.48
CA GLU A 188 1.13 -18.16 -15.18
C GLU A 188 2.13 -17.20 -15.83
N LEU A 189 3.42 -17.56 -15.82
CA LEU A 189 4.50 -16.92 -16.54
C LEU A 189 5.26 -17.99 -17.32
N ASP A 190 5.19 -17.93 -18.66
CA ASP A 190 5.89 -18.88 -19.54
C ASP A 190 5.69 -20.38 -19.19
N GLY A 191 4.48 -20.76 -18.77
CA GLY A 191 4.15 -22.14 -18.37
C GLY A 191 4.36 -22.46 -16.88
N GLU A 192 4.94 -21.55 -16.09
CA GLU A 192 5.15 -21.71 -14.66
C GLU A 192 4.11 -20.93 -13.84
N GLU A 193 3.55 -21.56 -12.80
CA GLU A 193 2.54 -20.94 -11.93
C GLU A 193 3.19 -19.85 -11.05
N VAL A 194 2.62 -18.64 -11.03
CA VAL A 194 3.07 -17.58 -10.11
C VAL A 194 2.42 -17.84 -8.73
N PRO A 195 3.17 -17.75 -7.61
CA PRO A 195 2.63 -17.99 -6.28
C PRO A 195 1.41 -17.10 -5.95
N ALA A 196 0.28 -17.74 -5.65
CA ALA A 196 -0.91 -17.04 -5.20
C ALA A 196 -0.70 -16.52 -3.76
N GLN A 197 -1.19 -15.31 -3.47
CA GLN A 197 -1.14 -14.72 -2.13
C GLN A 197 -2.55 -14.57 -1.54
N TYR A 198 -2.67 -14.84 -0.25
CA TYR A 198 -3.92 -14.74 0.50
C TYR A 198 -3.75 -13.74 1.63
N ASN A 199 -4.53 -12.66 1.58
CA ASN A 199 -4.45 -11.57 2.55
C ASN A 199 -5.78 -11.42 3.29
N LEU A 200 -5.72 -11.35 4.61
CA LEU A 200 -6.84 -11.00 5.49
C LEU A 200 -6.49 -9.74 6.28
N GLY A 201 -7.27 -8.68 6.07
CA GLY A 201 -7.06 -7.39 6.73
C GLY A 201 -8.19 -7.02 7.67
N LEU A 202 -7.83 -6.34 8.76
CA LEU A 202 -8.74 -5.67 9.67
C LEU A 202 -8.30 -4.22 9.85
N ALA A 203 -9.25 -3.29 9.83
CA ALA A 203 -8.99 -1.89 10.14
C ALA A 203 -10.01 -1.33 11.11
N ILE A 204 -9.52 -0.57 12.09
CA ILE A 204 -10.33 0.06 13.14
C ILE A 204 -10.03 1.55 13.22
N ARG A 205 -11.07 2.37 13.22
CA ARG A 205 -11.01 3.83 13.18
C ARG A 205 -11.73 4.40 14.40
N PRO A 206 -11.14 4.31 15.60
CA PRO A 206 -11.85 4.56 16.86
C PRO A 206 -12.26 6.02 17.07
N ILE A 207 -11.53 6.94 16.45
CA ILE A 207 -11.78 8.38 16.45
C ILE A 207 -11.43 8.94 15.08
N TRP A 208 -11.88 10.16 14.80
CA TRP A 208 -11.56 10.85 13.55
C TRP A 208 -10.05 10.98 13.36
N GLY A 209 -9.60 10.74 12.13
CA GLY A 209 -8.19 10.81 11.72
C GLY A 209 -7.35 9.59 12.10
N LEU A 210 -7.72 8.82 13.14
CA LEU A 210 -6.95 7.67 13.61
C LEU A 210 -7.42 6.37 12.96
N THR A 211 -6.49 5.62 12.37
CA THR A 211 -6.70 4.27 11.83
C THR A 211 -5.66 3.34 12.42
N PHE A 212 -6.10 2.18 12.92
CA PHE A 212 -5.27 1.02 13.17
C PHE A 212 -5.57 -0.03 12.11
N ALA A 213 -4.55 -0.69 11.59
CA ALA A 213 -4.69 -1.74 10.60
C ALA A 213 -3.80 -2.92 10.95
N THR A 214 -4.25 -4.12 10.61
CA THR A 214 -3.44 -5.33 10.61
C THR A 214 -3.82 -6.19 9.42
N ASP A 215 -2.81 -6.75 8.77
CA ASP A 215 -2.99 -7.69 7.67
C ASP A 215 -2.20 -8.97 7.98
N LEU A 216 -2.84 -10.12 7.81
CA LEU A 216 -2.22 -11.44 7.76
C LEU A 216 -2.05 -11.83 6.30
N LYS A 217 -0.85 -12.24 5.89
CA LYS A 217 -0.53 -12.60 4.52
C LYS A 217 0.12 -13.98 4.49
N THR A 218 -0.25 -14.80 3.53
CA THR A 218 0.39 -16.09 3.29
C THR A 218 0.45 -16.36 1.80
N GLU A 219 1.45 -17.10 1.36
CA GLU A 219 1.70 -17.37 -0.06
C GLU A 219 1.73 -18.87 -0.31
N LYS A 220 1.13 -19.29 -1.42
CA LYS A 220 1.13 -20.67 -1.87
C LYS A 220 2.55 -21.05 -2.32
N HIS A 221 3.09 -22.17 -1.82
CA HIS A 221 4.41 -22.73 -2.16
C HIS A 221 5.66 -22.13 -1.49
N THR A 222 5.51 -21.14 -0.60
CA THR A 222 6.46 -20.95 0.52
C THR A 222 6.10 -21.98 1.61
N ASP A 223 6.99 -22.30 2.56
CA ASP A 223 6.75 -23.19 3.73
C ASP A 223 5.64 -22.67 4.69
N GLU A 224 4.44 -22.39 4.16
CA GLU A 224 3.22 -21.88 4.77
C GLU A 224 3.44 -20.78 5.84
N GLU A 225 4.42 -19.91 5.61
CA GLU A 225 4.68 -18.82 6.52
C GLU A 225 3.58 -17.77 6.46
N VAL A 226 3.20 -17.30 7.65
CA VAL A 226 2.20 -16.25 7.83
C VAL A 226 2.93 -14.98 8.21
N TYR A 227 2.97 -14.04 7.28
CA TYR A 227 3.50 -12.70 7.49
C TYR A 227 2.45 -11.84 8.20
N VAL A 228 2.89 -11.12 9.23
CA VAL A 228 2.02 -10.24 10.01
C VAL A 228 2.46 -8.79 9.82
N SER A 229 1.52 -7.97 9.35
CA SER A 229 1.69 -6.53 9.21
C SER A 229 0.78 -5.80 10.18
N ILE A 230 1.30 -4.78 10.87
CA ILE A 230 0.52 -3.93 11.79
C ILE A 230 0.89 -2.47 11.54
N GLY A 231 -0.10 -1.59 11.53
CA GLY A 231 0.11 -0.18 11.25
C GLY A 231 -0.88 0.74 11.95
N ALA A 232 -0.46 1.98 12.16
CA ALA A 232 -1.27 3.06 12.64
C ALA A 232 -1.04 4.33 11.82
N GLU A 233 -2.12 5.05 11.52
CA GLU A 233 -2.10 6.35 10.85
C GLU A 233 -2.94 7.33 11.65
N TYR A 234 -2.43 8.56 11.83
CA TYR A 234 -3.21 9.66 12.35
C TYR A 234 -3.12 10.86 11.40
N TRP A 235 -4.27 11.27 10.86
CA TRP A 235 -4.42 12.51 10.10
C TRP A 235 -4.89 13.66 11.00
N THR A 236 -4.13 14.75 10.98
CA THR A 236 -4.55 16.06 11.46
C THR A 236 -5.15 16.83 10.30
N GLY A 237 -6.33 17.42 10.49
CA GLY A 237 -6.75 18.54 9.66
C GLY A 237 -6.09 19.78 10.23
N ALA A 238 -5.19 20.42 9.49
CA ALA A 238 -4.94 21.84 9.73
C ALA A 238 -6.16 22.56 9.15
N GLY A 239 -7.04 23.09 9.99
CA GLY A 239 -8.23 23.82 9.54
C GLY A 239 -9.52 23.48 10.28
N LYS A 240 -10.31 24.52 10.55
CA LYS A 240 -11.66 24.41 11.12
C LYS A 240 -12.59 23.81 10.08
N ASP A 241 -13.06 22.61 10.33
CA ASP A 241 -14.20 22.05 9.60
C ASP A 241 -15.48 22.79 10.06
N THR A 242 -15.99 23.72 9.25
CA THR A 242 -17.19 24.51 9.57
C THR A 242 -18.51 23.75 9.45
N GLU A 243 -18.50 22.44 9.16
CA GLU A 243 -19.74 21.64 9.03
C GLU A 243 -20.05 20.74 10.24
N VAL A 244 -19.36 20.88 11.37
CA VAL A 244 -19.75 20.21 12.62
C VAL A 244 -19.88 21.23 13.73
N GLY A 245 -21.13 21.54 14.11
CA GLY A 245 -21.51 22.29 15.30
C GLY A 245 -21.10 21.59 16.60
N SER A 246 -19.79 21.46 16.80
CA SER A 246 -19.18 20.92 18.00
C SER A 246 -18.82 22.09 18.92
N SER A 247 -19.67 22.27 19.92
CA SER A 247 -19.51 23.21 21.03
C SER A 247 -18.31 22.83 21.90
N TYR A 248 -17.11 23.22 21.47
CA TYR A 248 -15.96 23.39 22.36
C TYR A 248 -15.33 24.75 22.05
N SER A 249 -15.70 25.70 22.90
CA SER A 249 -15.23 27.08 22.89
C SER A 249 -13.94 27.22 23.69
N ALA A 250 -13.20 28.30 23.38
CA ALA A 250 -11.90 28.76 23.90
C ALA A 250 -10.71 27.99 23.32
N ILE A 251 -9.93 28.57 22.39
CA ILE A 251 -9.20 29.83 22.55
C ILE A 251 -9.28 30.64 21.25
N ASN A 252 -9.83 31.86 21.30
CA ASN A 252 -9.76 32.82 20.21
C ASN A 252 -8.42 33.59 20.32
N LEU A 253 -7.47 33.30 19.43
CA LEU A 253 -6.47 34.29 19.02
C LEU A 253 -6.82 34.70 17.60
N GLU A 254 -7.36 35.91 17.46
CA GLU A 254 -7.48 36.58 16.17
C GLU A 254 -6.10 37.09 15.75
N GLU A 255 -5.40 36.30 14.94
CA GLU A 255 -4.37 36.84 14.06
C GLU A 255 -4.57 36.23 12.67
N LYS A 256 -5.47 36.83 11.87
CA LYS A 256 -5.72 36.43 10.48
C LYS A 256 -4.46 36.66 9.63
N THR A 257 -3.57 35.68 9.64
CA THR A 257 -2.44 35.61 8.71
C THR A 257 -2.88 34.88 7.44
N LYS A 258 -2.31 35.24 6.28
CA LYS A 258 -2.51 34.49 5.00
C LYS A 258 -2.22 32.99 5.14
N TRP A 259 -1.49 32.59 6.17
CA TRP A 259 -1.17 31.21 6.50
C TRP A 259 -2.38 30.44 7.04
N ASP A 260 -3.31 31.06 7.77
CA ASP A 260 -4.52 30.37 8.27
C ASP A 260 -5.44 29.94 7.13
N ASP A 261 -5.61 30.77 6.10
CA ASP A 261 -6.40 30.43 4.92
C ASP A 261 -5.73 29.34 4.08
N ILE A 262 -4.40 29.36 3.95
CA ILE A 262 -3.61 28.35 3.22
C ILE A 262 -3.62 27.01 3.98
N LEU A 263 -3.46 27.05 5.30
CA LEU A 263 -3.41 25.87 6.13
C LEU A 263 -4.80 25.27 6.35
N SER A 264 -5.89 26.04 6.26
CA SER A 264 -7.27 25.58 6.50
C SER A 264 -7.75 24.36 5.69
N ASN A 265 -7.12 24.08 4.55
CA ASN A 265 -7.41 22.94 3.69
C ASN A 265 -6.24 21.95 3.56
N THR A 266 -5.25 22.07 4.46
CA THR A 266 -4.07 21.20 4.49
C THR A 266 -4.31 20.10 5.52
N GLN A 267 -4.14 18.85 5.12
CA GLN A 267 -4.13 17.73 6.06
C GLN A 267 -2.71 17.18 6.14
N ALA A 268 -2.26 16.84 7.34
CA ALA A 268 -0.98 16.21 7.57
C ALA A 268 -1.19 14.91 8.34
N GLY A 269 -0.57 13.83 7.89
CA GLY A 269 -0.67 12.52 8.49
C GLY A 269 0.68 12.00 8.93
N ILE A 270 0.71 11.31 10.07
CA ILE A 270 1.88 10.54 10.52
C ILE A 270 1.51 9.06 10.58
N ARG A 271 2.51 8.21 10.35
CA ARG A 271 2.34 6.76 10.23
C ARG A 271 3.49 6.03 10.88
N LEU A 272 3.15 4.92 11.51
CA LEU A 272 4.09 3.96 12.10
C LEU A 272 3.54 2.56 11.87
N GLY A 273 4.43 1.59 11.67
CA GLY A 273 4.05 0.21 11.51
C GLY A 273 5.20 -0.77 11.66
N SER A 274 4.86 -2.04 11.62
CA SER A 274 5.80 -3.15 11.53
C SER A 274 5.35 -4.08 10.40
N ASN A 275 6.29 -4.48 9.55
CA ASN A 275 6.09 -5.47 8.51
C ASN A 275 7.00 -6.67 8.82
N ASP A 276 6.42 -7.74 9.34
CA ASP A 276 7.17 -8.95 9.73
C ASP A 276 8.35 -8.68 10.69
N GLY A 277 8.18 -7.70 11.58
CA GLY A 277 9.21 -7.30 12.56
C GLY A 277 10.03 -6.09 12.14
N ASN A 278 10.06 -5.77 10.85
CA ASN A 278 10.77 -4.58 10.36
C ASN A 278 9.98 -3.31 10.65
N PHE A 279 10.65 -2.33 11.25
CA PHE A 279 10.03 -1.05 11.59
C PHE A 279 9.78 -0.21 10.34
N THR A 280 8.62 0.44 10.29
CA THR A 280 8.26 1.37 9.20
C THR A 280 7.69 2.65 9.79
N ALA A 281 7.96 3.75 9.11
CA ALA A 281 7.45 5.07 9.48
C ALA A 281 7.19 5.92 8.25
N GLY A 282 6.38 6.95 8.39
CA GLY A 282 6.19 7.89 7.30
C GLY A 282 5.24 9.01 7.63
N PHE A 283 5.08 9.89 6.65
CA PHE A 283 4.18 11.02 6.76
C PHE A 283 3.48 11.28 5.42
N GLY A 284 2.38 12.02 5.49
CA GLY A 284 1.60 12.41 4.33
C GLY A 284 1.17 13.87 4.46
N ILE A 285 1.17 14.59 3.35
CA ILE A 285 0.63 15.95 3.28
C ILE A 285 -0.38 15.96 2.14
N ARG A 286 -1.59 16.43 2.44
CA ARG A 286 -2.64 16.63 1.45
C ARG A 286 -2.97 18.12 1.39
N PHE A 287 -2.90 18.67 0.19
CA PHE A 287 -3.27 20.05 -0.11
C PHE A 287 -4.11 20.08 -1.38
N LYS A 288 -5.38 20.43 -1.25
CA LYS A 288 -6.36 20.46 -2.35
C LYS A 288 -6.41 19.10 -3.09
N MET A 289 -6.10 19.09 -4.39
CA MET A 289 -6.07 17.90 -5.24
C MET A 289 -4.82 17.03 -5.04
N LEU A 290 -3.76 17.57 -4.44
CA LEU A 290 -2.47 16.90 -4.32
C LEU A 290 -2.32 16.23 -2.96
N GLU A 291 -1.86 15.00 -2.95
CA GLU A 291 -1.35 14.31 -1.78
C GLU A 291 0.04 13.76 -2.06
N THR A 292 0.97 14.02 -1.16
CA THR A 292 2.33 13.48 -1.19
C THR A 292 2.53 12.64 0.05
N ASN A 293 3.06 11.43 -0.13
CA ASN A 293 3.39 10.55 0.99
C ASN A 293 4.85 10.11 0.88
N TYR A 294 5.49 9.98 2.03
CA TYR A 294 6.84 9.45 2.19
C TYR A 294 6.83 8.30 3.19
N ALA A 295 7.63 7.28 2.91
CA ALA A 295 7.84 6.13 3.79
C ALA A 295 9.34 5.84 3.95
N TYR A 296 9.67 5.43 5.16
CA TYR A 296 10.94 4.84 5.55
C TYR A 296 10.66 3.42 6.05
N LEU A 297 11.44 2.48 5.56
CA LEU A 297 11.40 1.07 5.94
C LEU A 297 12.79 0.70 6.41
N ALA A 298 12.89 0.29 7.67
CA ALA A 298 14.13 -0.20 8.25
C ALA A 298 14.36 -1.63 7.75
N GLU A 299 15.50 -1.86 7.09
CA GLU A 299 15.84 -3.19 6.62
C GLU A 299 16.79 -3.87 7.62
N THR A 300 16.44 -5.08 8.03
CA THR A 300 17.19 -5.81 9.07
C THR A 300 18.11 -6.89 8.50
N GLU A 301 18.01 -7.19 7.20
CA GLU A 301 18.89 -8.13 6.52
C GLU A 301 20.26 -7.50 6.21
N GLU A 302 21.34 -8.23 6.52
CA GLU A 302 22.70 -7.78 6.25
C GLU A 302 22.95 -7.62 4.74
N GLY A 303 23.31 -6.41 4.31
CA GLY A 303 23.68 -6.11 2.93
C GLY A 303 22.65 -5.33 2.12
N PHE A 304 21.44 -5.10 2.67
CA PHE A 304 20.46 -4.19 2.10
C PHE A 304 20.47 -2.83 2.82
N GLU A 305 20.33 -1.75 2.06
CA GLU A 305 20.16 -0.41 2.62
C GLU A 305 18.68 -0.18 2.99
N ASP A 306 18.45 0.71 3.96
CA ASP A 306 17.10 1.16 4.30
C ASP A 306 16.38 1.70 3.07
N SER A 307 15.11 1.34 2.93
CA SER A 307 14.32 1.72 1.76
C SER A 307 13.53 3.00 1.98
N HIS A 308 13.56 3.88 0.97
CA HIS A 308 12.82 5.13 0.96
C HIS A 308 11.85 5.19 -0.21
N GLN A 309 10.59 5.48 0.09
CA GLN A 309 9.54 5.52 -0.94
C GLN A 309 8.83 6.87 -0.95
N ILE A 310 8.68 7.45 -2.14
CA ILE A 310 7.89 8.66 -2.36
C ILE A 310 6.74 8.33 -3.29
N SER A 311 5.55 8.83 -2.94
CA SER A 311 4.36 8.71 -3.79
C SER A 311 3.57 10.01 -3.84
N LEU A 312 2.92 10.21 -4.98
CA LEU A 312 2.10 11.37 -5.29
C LEU A 312 0.74 10.91 -5.80
N ILE A 313 -0.32 11.57 -5.35
CA ILE A 313 -1.69 11.33 -5.78
C ILE A 313 -2.34 12.65 -6.15
N LEU A 314 -2.95 12.73 -7.33
CA LEU A 314 -3.79 13.83 -7.80
C LEU A 314 -5.25 13.39 -7.84
N ARG A 315 -6.15 14.22 -7.33
CA ARG A 315 -7.59 13.96 -7.25
C ARG A 315 -8.38 15.02 -8.02
N PHE A 316 -9.19 14.61 -8.97
CA PHE A 316 -9.98 15.48 -9.84
C PHE A 316 -11.47 15.45 -9.48
#